data_AF-A0A9R1T7A9-F1
#
_entry.id   AF-A0A9R1T7A9-F1
#
_cell.length_a   1.000
_cell.length_b   1.000
_cell.length_c   1.000
_cell.angle_alpha   90.00
_cell.angle_beta   90.00
_cell.angle_gamma   90.00
#
_symmetry.space_group_name_H-M   'P 1'
#
loop_
_entity.id
_entity.type
_entity.pdbx_description
1 polymer ?
#
loop_
_entity_poly.entity_id
_entity_poly.type
_entity_poly.pdbx_seq_one_letter_code
_entity_poly.pdbx_strand_id
1 'polypeptide(L)'
;MAVSNYERAQNLSRGNNSNSTTLVRKPRSVVHLILYCAYTNKCKMNYDITWIIPKLRQPTRIWHFASSLTFAAVGIFSKIIIQWLNKTTVFNKHIIEKALDKRPKNVPLITVSNHHSCFDDPGIWATLDLRHLLSRRKIRWSLAAHDICFTNVWHSYFFMLGKCIPTIRGDGVYQEAINFCIEKLGCGDWVHVFPEGKVNMFKENIRLKWGIGRLIMESPVMPLVVPIYHIGMDEILPNEPPYMIRAGKRVTLCYGEPIDFGDMLKELRTADASEIETRKAITDRIDEELMRLKTITEDLHVRS
;
A
#
# COMPACT_ATOMS: atom_id res chain seq x y z
N MET A 1 -21.08 -28.00 16.91
CA MET A 1 -19.86 -28.82 17.05
C MET A 1 -19.07 -28.69 15.76
N ALA A 2 -18.09 -27.78 15.77
CA ALA A 2 -17.23 -27.50 14.63
C ALA A 2 -16.05 -28.48 14.65
N VAL A 3 -16.05 -29.44 13.74
CA VAL A 3 -14.82 -30.16 13.37
C VAL A 3 -14.23 -29.40 12.20
N SER A 4 -13.04 -28.85 12.45
CA SER A 4 -12.40 -27.83 11.63
C SER A 4 -11.98 -28.35 10.26
N ASN A 5 -12.04 -27.46 9.26
CA ASN A 5 -11.51 -27.64 7.91
C ASN A 5 -9.98 -27.91 7.85
N TYR A 6 -9.31 -28.00 9.00
CA TYR A 6 -7.89 -28.29 9.14
C TYR A 6 -7.55 -29.75 8.82
N GLU A 7 -8.43 -30.71 9.17
CA GLU A 7 -8.17 -32.14 8.92
C GLU A 7 -8.31 -32.51 7.43
N ARG A 8 -9.14 -31.77 6.69
CA ARG A 8 -9.34 -32.00 5.24
C ARG A 8 -8.12 -31.58 4.42
N ALA A 9 -7.39 -30.57 4.88
CA ALA A 9 -6.17 -30.10 4.23
C ALA A 9 -4.96 -31.03 4.47
N GLN A 10 -4.89 -31.69 5.63
CA GLN A 10 -3.78 -32.62 5.92
C GLN A 10 -3.87 -33.93 5.11
N ASN A 11 -5.08 -34.45 4.86
CA ASN A 11 -5.24 -35.70 4.10
C ASN A 11 -4.87 -35.58 2.62
N LEU A 12 -4.92 -34.38 2.03
CA LEU A 12 -4.44 -34.12 0.67
C LEU A 12 -2.90 -34.10 0.57
N SER A 13 -2.19 -33.93 1.69
CA SER A 13 -0.72 -33.88 1.73
C SER A 13 -0.04 -35.24 1.96
N ARG A 14 -0.82 -36.30 2.26
CA ARG A 14 -0.30 -37.65 2.57
C ARG A 14 -0.33 -38.66 1.42
N GLY A 15 -0.84 -38.27 0.25
CA GLY A 15 -0.91 -39.15 -0.92
C GLY A 15 -0.09 -38.65 -2.10
N ASN A 16 1.22 -38.88 -2.09
CA ASN A 16 2.06 -39.17 -3.28
C ASN A 16 3.55 -39.07 -2.91
N ASN A 17 4.09 -40.16 -2.39
CA ASN A 17 5.52 -40.41 -2.39
C ASN A 17 5.86 -41.18 -3.68
N SER A 18 6.26 -40.47 -4.72
CA SER A 18 6.90 -41.08 -5.89
C SER A 18 7.94 -40.11 -6.46
N ASN A 19 9.20 -40.55 -6.42
CA ASN A 19 10.38 -39.86 -6.94
C ASN A 19 10.17 -39.38 -8.39
N SER A 20 10.19 -38.07 -8.59
CA SER A 20 10.41 -37.43 -9.89
C SER A 20 11.14 -36.11 -9.68
N THR A 21 12.45 -36.13 -9.93
CA THR A 21 13.33 -34.97 -9.97
C THR A 21 12.97 -34.13 -11.20
N THR A 22 11.96 -33.28 -11.06
CA THR A 22 11.71 -32.20 -12.02
C THR A 22 12.56 -30.99 -11.65
N LEU A 23 13.58 -30.71 -12.47
CA LEU A 23 14.40 -29.49 -12.41
C LEU A 23 13.49 -28.28 -12.62
N VAL A 24 13.03 -27.67 -11.53
CA VAL A 24 12.30 -26.40 -11.55
C VAL A 24 13.25 -25.30 -12.01
N ARG A 25 13.06 -24.80 -13.23
CA ARG A 25 13.84 -23.71 -13.81
C ARG A 25 13.65 -22.43 -12.98
N LYS A 26 14.75 -21.78 -12.60
CA LYS A 26 14.75 -20.45 -11.98
C LYS A 26 14.04 -19.42 -12.89
N PRO A 27 13.16 -18.56 -12.35
CA PRO A 27 12.42 -17.58 -13.14
C PRO A 27 13.35 -16.51 -13.74
N ARG A 28 13.07 -16.12 -14.98
CA ARG A 28 13.92 -15.27 -15.83
C ARG A 28 13.61 -13.76 -15.74
N SER A 29 12.65 -13.33 -14.91
CA SER A 29 12.32 -11.90 -14.75
C SER A 29 11.92 -11.52 -13.32
N VAL A 30 12.19 -10.27 -12.97
CA VAL A 30 11.90 -9.64 -11.67
C VAL A 30 10.41 -9.74 -11.31
N VAL A 31 9.52 -9.62 -12.30
CA VAL A 31 8.05 -9.71 -12.13
C VAL A 31 7.61 -11.11 -11.68
N HIS A 32 8.25 -12.18 -12.17
CA HIS A 32 7.86 -13.56 -11.81
C HIS A 32 8.32 -14.00 -10.42
N LEU A 33 9.37 -13.39 -9.85
CA LEU A 33 9.91 -13.78 -8.55
C LEU A 33 9.23 -13.05 -7.37
N ILE A 34 8.80 -11.80 -7.57
CA ILE A 34 8.03 -11.01 -6.58
C ILE A 34 6.76 -11.76 -6.12
N LEU A 35 6.23 -12.65 -6.95
CA LEU A 35 4.90 -13.21 -6.79
C LEU A 35 4.88 -14.68 -6.31
N TYR A 36 6.04 -15.36 -6.23
CA TYR A 36 6.15 -16.72 -5.70
C TYR A 36 6.29 -16.75 -4.15
N CYS A 37 6.85 -15.70 -3.55
CA CYS A 37 7.11 -15.65 -2.10
C CYS A 37 5.88 -15.37 -1.22
N ALA A 38 4.72 -15.04 -1.79
CA ALA A 38 3.49 -14.81 -1.04
C ALA A 38 2.93 -16.08 -0.34
N TYR A 39 3.49 -17.28 -0.58
CA TYR A 39 2.86 -18.56 -0.26
C TYR A 39 3.49 -19.38 0.88
N THR A 40 4.59 -18.96 1.52
CA THR A 40 5.26 -19.80 2.54
C THR A 40 5.33 -19.15 3.92
N ASN A 41 4.43 -19.58 4.82
CA ASN A 41 4.46 -19.28 6.25
C ASN A 41 5.62 -19.98 6.96
N LYS A 42 6.81 -19.36 6.89
CA LYS A 42 7.95 -19.41 7.85
C LYS A 42 9.12 -18.67 7.20
N CYS A 43 9.18 -17.35 7.30
CA CYS A 43 10.28 -16.59 6.74
C CYS A 43 11.44 -16.49 7.76
N LYS A 44 12.44 -17.37 7.60
CA LYS A 44 13.81 -16.99 7.96
C LYS A 44 14.18 -15.79 7.09
N MET A 45 14.75 -14.74 7.68
CA MET A 45 15.28 -13.57 6.97
C MET A 45 16.37 -14.03 5.98
N ASN A 46 15.99 -14.31 4.73
CA ASN A 46 16.91 -14.84 3.71
C ASN A 46 17.70 -13.72 2.99
N TYR A 47 17.31 -12.46 3.18
CA TYR A 47 17.96 -11.29 2.58
C TYR A 47 18.04 -10.14 3.59
N ASP A 48 19.23 -9.56 3.74
CA ASP A 48 19.46 -8.43 4.64
C ASP A 48 18.96 -7.12 4.03
N ILE A 49 18.05 -6.45 4.74
CA ILE A 49 17.42 -5.17 4.37
C ILE A 49 17.87 -4.01 5.26
N THR A 50 18.72 -4.25 6.26
CA THR A 50 19.09 -3.25 7.28
C THR A 50 19.79 -2.02 6.68
N TRP A 51 20.44 -2.18 5.53
CA TRP A 51 21.10 -1.10 4.79
C TRP A 51 20.13 -0.13 4.08
N ILE A 52 18.87 -0.51 3.88
CA ILE A 52 17.92 0.22 3.01
C ILE A 52 17.51 1.56 3.62
N ILE A 53 16.96 1.56 4.83
CA ILE A 53 16.46 2.80 5.46
C ILE A 53 17.58 3.81 5.72
N PRO A 54 18.78 3.42 6.23
CA PRO A 54 19.93 4.33 6.31
C PRO A 54 20.24 5.00 4.97
N LYS A 55 20.18 4.25 3.86
CA LYS A 55 20.42 4.79 2.51
C LYS A 55 19.29 5.71 2.03
N LEU A 56 18.03 5.43 2.38
CA LEU A 56 16.88 6.29 2.08
C LEU A 56 16.89 7.61 2.88
N ARG A 57 17.52 7.64 4.06
CA ARG A 57 17.73 8.88 4.82
C ARG A 57 18.74 9.82 4.18
N GLN A 58 19.70 9.27 3.44
CA GLN A 58 20.78 10.04 2.81
C GLN A 58 20.74 9.92 1.27
N PRO A 59 19.65 10.37 0.61
CA PRO A 59 19.54 10.28 -0.84
C PRO A 59 20.57 11.19 -1.53
N THR A 60 21.20 10.67 -2.58
CA THR A 60 22.12 11.45 -3.43
C THR A 60 21.37 12.17 -4.55
N ARG A 61 22.02 13.13 -5.22
CA ARG A 61 21.48 13.77 -6.44
C ARG A 61 21.15 12.76 -7.53
N ILE A 62 22.00 11.73 -7.68
CA ILE A 62 21.79 10.63 -8.63
C ILE A 62 20.53 9.84 -8.25
N TRP A 63 20.34 9.54 -6.96
CA TRP A 63 19.12 8.88 -6.49
C TRP A 63 17.87 9.72 -6.80
N HIS A 64 17.90 11.03 -6.57
CA HIS A 64 16.77 11.90 -6.88
C HIS A 64 16.42 11.90 -8.37
N PHE A 65 17.42 11.90 -9.25
CA PHE A 65 17.22 11.80 -10.69
C PHE A 65 16.64 10.44 -11.09
N ALA A 66 17.28 9.35 -10.66
CA ALA A 66 16.83 7.99 -10.94
C ALA A 66 15.41 7.72 -10.42
N SER A 67 15.09 8.16 -9.20
CA SER A 67 13.75 8.04 -8.62
C SER A 67 12.71 8.79 -9.44
N SER A 68 13.04 10.00 -9.94
CA SER A 68 12.14 10.75 -10.81
C SER A 68 11.84 10.00 -12.11
N LEU A 69 12.87 9.38 -12.71
CA LEU A 69 12.71 8.60 -13.93
C LEU A 69 11.88 7.34 -13.69
N THR A 70 12.17 6.60 -12.61
CA THR A 70 11.40 5.41 -12.23
C THR A 70 9.93 5.74 -12.03
N PHE A 71 9.62 6.83 -11.33
CA PHE A 71 8.24 7.26 -11.13
C PHE A 71 7.53 7.68 -12.41
N ALA A 72 8.21 8.45 -13.26
CA ALA A 72 7.66 8.82 -14.56
C ALA A 72 7.36 7.57 -15.40
N ALA A 73 8.30 6.64 -15.47
CA ALA A 73 8.15 5.40 -16.25
C ALA A 73 7.00 4.52 -15.72
N VAL A 74 6.99 4.23 -14.41
CA VAL A 74 5.94 3.42 -13.77
C VAL A 74 4.58 4.13 -13.86
N GLY A 75 4.54 5.44 -13.61
CA GLY A 75 3.31 6.22 -13.69
C GLY A 75 2.71 6.24 -15.09
N ILE A 76 3.52 6.46 -16.14
CA ILE A 76 3.07 6.43 -17.54
C ILE A 76 2.62 5.02 -17.93
N PHE A 77 3.40 3.99 -17.58
CA PHE A 77 3.05 2.60 -17.85
C PHE A 77 1.72 2.22 -17.21
N SER A 78 1.54 2.53 -15.92
CA SER A 78 0.29 2.26 -15.22
C SER A 78 -0.87 3.10 -15.76
N LYS A 79 -0.62 4.32 -16.23
CA LYS A 79 -1.64 5.15 -16.89
C LYS A 79 -2.12 4.55 -18.19
N ILE A 80 -1.22 4.00 -19.01
CA ILE A 80 -1.57 3.21 -20.19
C ILE A 80 -2.47 2.03 -19.80
N ILE A 81 -2.09 1.28 -18.78
CA ILE A 81 -2.87 0.11 -18.34
C ILE A 81 -4.27 0.51 -17.88
N ILE A 82 -4.40 1.47 -16.96
CA ILE A 82 -5.70 1.75 -16.35
C ILE A 82 -6.59 2.64 -17.20
N GLN A 83 -6.02 3.59 -17.95
CA GLN A 83 -6.81 4.60 -18.68
C GLN A 83 -6.99 4.24 -20.15
N TRP A 84 -6.04 3.54 -20.76
CA TRP A 84 -6.11 3.18 -22.18
C TRP A 84 -6.55 1.73 -22.41
N LEU A 85 -5.95 0.78 -21.68
CA LEU A 85 -6.30 -0.64 -21.85
C LEU A 85 -7.53 -1.07 -21.04
N ASN A 86 -7.97 -0.27 -20.07
CA ASN A 86 -9.07 -0.59 -19.16
C ASN A 86 -10.01 0.62 -19.02
N LYS A 87 -11.24 0.39 -18.54
CA LYS A 87 -12.22 1.45 -18.29
C LYS A 87 -12.15 1.86 -16.82
N THR A 88 -11.47 2.96 -16.54
CA THR A 88 -11.36 3.52 -15.17
C THR A 88 -12.24 4.74 -14.99
N THR A 89 -13.10 4.70 -13.98
CA THR A 89 -13.91 5.84 -13.54
C THR A 89 -13.40 6.34 -12.20
N VAL A 90 -13.07 7.63 -12.12
CA VAL A 90 -12.50 8.27 -10.92
C VAL A 90 -13.47 9.30 -10.37
N PHE A 91 -13.88 9.13 -9.13
CA PHE A 91 -14.77 10.05 -8.42
C PHE A 91 -13.97 10.92 -7.45
N ASN A 92 -14.39 12.19 -7.34
CA ASN A 92 -13.83 13.19 -6.42
C ASN A 92 -12.32 13.44 -6.57
N LYS A 93 -11.77 13.27 -7.78
CA LYS A 93 -10.35 13.51 -8.07
C LYS A 93 -9.85 14.89 -7.61
N HIS A 94 -10.71 15.90 -7.62
CA HIS A 94 -10.40 17.25 -7.17
C HIS A 94 -9.89 17.31 -5.70
N ILE A 95 -10.27 16.34 -4.84
CA ILE A 95 -9.82 16.27 -3.45
C ILE A 95 -8.30 16.02 -3.39
N ILE A 96 -7.81 14.98 -4.08
CA ILE A 96 -6.38 14.68 -4.08
C ILE A 96 -5.59 15.76 -4.83
N GLU A 97 -6.15 16.34 -5.90
CA GLU A 97 -5.51 17.45 -6.61
C GLU A 97 -5.35 18.68 -5.70
N LYS A 98 -6.38 19.04 -4.94
CA LYS A 98 -6.32 20.11 -3.94
C LYS A 98 -5.30 19.79 -2.83
N ALA A 99 -5.27 18.55 -2.35
CA ALA A 99 -4.30 18.11 -1.35
C ALA A 99 -2.85 18.20 -1.87
N LEU A 100 -2.59 17.91 -3.15
CA LEU A 100 -1.26 17.98 -3.75
C LEU A 100 -0.85 19.39 -4.18
N ASP A 101 -1.80 20.24 -4.56
CA ASP A 101 -1.54 21.56 -5.13
C ASP A 101 -1.66 22.71 -4.13
N LYS A 102 -2.54 22.59 -3.14
CA LYS A 102 -2.96 23.71 -2.28
C LYS A 102 -2.64 23.52 -0.79
N ARG A 103 -2.39 22.29 -0.34
CA ARG A 103 -1.99 22.02 1.06
C ARG A 103 -0.73 22.82 1.43
N PRO A 104 -0.69 23.50 2.59
CA PRO A 104 0.50 24.19 3.06
C PRO A 104 1.73 23.28 3.07
N LYS A 105 2.91 23.81 2.73
CA LYS A 105 4.12 22.99 2.52
C LYS A 105 4.55 22.20 3.77
N ASN A 106 4.27 22.73 4.96
CA ASN A 106 4.62 22.14 6.25
C ASN A 106 3.55 21.18 6.80
N VAL A 107 2.38 21.09 6.16
CA VAL A 107 1.32 20.16 6.56
C VAL A 107 1.56 18.86 5.79
N PRO A 108 1.80 17.71 6.46
CA PRO A 108 1.98 16.44 5.77
C PRO A 108 0.68 15.92 5.17
N LEU A 109 0.80 14.99 4.22
CA LEU A 109 -0.34 14.26 3.65
C LEU A 109 -0.20 12.78 3.97
N ILE A 110 -1.27 12.17 4.47
CA ILE A 110 -1.42 10.73 4.53
C ILE A 110 -2.58 10.33 3.62
N THR A 111 -2.37 9.33 2.79
CA THR A 111 -3.44 8.68 2.04
C THR A 111 -3.59 7.24 2.51
N VAL A 112 -4.81 6.79 2.72
CA VAL A 112 -5.11 5.42 3.17
C VAL A 112 -6.05 4.74 2.19
N SER A 113 -5.81 3.47 1.86
CA SER A 113 -6.72 2.73 0.98
C SER A 113 -6.83 1.25 1.31
N ASN A 114 -7.91 0.63 0.83
CA ASN A 114 -7.99 -0.83 0.74
C ASN A 114 -6.89 -1.38 -0.17
N HIS A 115 -6.59 -2.68 -0.06
CA HIS A 115 -5.55 -3.34 -0.83
C HIS A 115 -6.05 -4.64 -1.46
N HIS A 116 -6.51 -4.60 -2.71
CA HIS A 116 -7.01 -5.77 -3.43
C HIS A 116 -6.01 -6.40 -4.40
N SER A 117 -4.93 -5.71 -4.79
CA SER A 117 -3.94 -6.21 -5.76
C SER A 117 -2.54 -5.65 -5.51
N CYS A 118 -1.51 -6.40 -5.89
CA CYS A 118 -0.14 -5.87 -5.99
C CYS A 118 -0.01 -4.68 -6.97
N PHE A 119 -0.99 -4.45 -7.83
CA PHE A 119 -1.04 -3.32 -8.75
C PHE A 119 -1.65 -2.04 -8.14
N ASP A 120 -2.20 -2.10 -6.93
CA ASP A 120 -2.96 -0.98 -6.36
C ASP A 120 -2.14 0.30 -6.25
N ASP A 121 -0.93 0.23 -5.69
CA ASP A 121 -0.09 1.41 -5.52
C ASP A 121 0.17 2.10 -6.88
N PRO A 122 0.80 1.48 -7.88
CA PRO A 122 1.01 2.17 -9.16
C PRO A 122 -0.30 2.48 -9.92
N GLY A 123 -1.37 1.68 -9.75
CA GLY A 123 -2.68 1.89 -10.37
C GLY A 123 -3.44 3.10 -9.81
N ILE A 124 -3.50 3.26 -8.49
CA ILE A 124 -4.15 4.41 -7.83
C ILE A 124 -3.53 5.71 -8.34
N TRP A 125 -2.21 5.80 -8.38
CA TRP A 125 -1.54 7.06 -8.73
C TRP A 125 -1.56 7.38 -10.22
N ALA A 126 -1.68 6.37 -11.08
CA ALA A 126 -1.85 6.59 -12.51
C ALA A 126 -3.15 7.35 -12.88
N THR A 127 -4.08 7.48 -11.93
CA THR A 127 -5.27 8.34 -12.09
C THR A 127 -4.94 9.84 -12.06
N LEU A 128 -3.82 10.24 -11.44
CA LEU A 128 -3.38 11.63 -11.35
C LEU A 128 -3.00 12.21 -12.72
N ASP A 129 -2.93 13.54 -12.81
CA ASP A 129 -2.44 14.20 -14.01
C ASP A 129 -0.96 13.91 -14.26
N LEU A 130 -0.52 13.98 -15.52
CA LEU A 130 0.88 13.84 -15.89
C LEU A 130 1.78 14.84 -15.13
N ARG A 131 1.29 16.06 -14.84
CA ARG A 131 2.05 17.06 -14.05
C ARG A 131 2.35 16.59 -12.63
N HIS A 132 1.51 15.76 -12.03
CA HIS A 132 1.74 15.19 -10.70
C HIS A 132 2.69 14.00 -10.80
N LEU A 133 2.48 13.10 -11.77
CA LEU A 133 3.32 11.92 -12.02
C LEU A 133 4.78 12.29 -12.35
N LEU A 134 4.98 13.40 -13.06
CA LEU A 134 6.30 13.90 -13.45
C LEU A 134 6.94 14.80 -12.37
N SER A 135 6.25 15.07 -11.27
CA SER A 135 6.75 15.93 -10.19
C SER A 135 7.23 15.13 -9.00
N ARG A 136 8.54 14.92 -8.88
CA ARG A 136 9.18 14.17 -7.77
C ARG A 136 8.73 14.59 -6.36
N ARG A 137 8.42 15.88 -6.17
CA ARG A 137 7.98 16.45 -4.88
C ARG A 137 6.53 16.14 -4.55
N LYS A 138 5.71 15.76 -5.52
CA LYS A 138 4.29 15.41 -5.37
C LYS A 138 4.07 13.90 -5.46
N ILE A 139 4.99 13.14 -4.88
CA ILE A 139 4.97 11.67 -4.93
C ILE A 139 5.21 11.11 -3.54
N ARG A 140 4.24 10.29 -3.12
CA ARG A 140 4.21 9.51 -1.89
C ARG A 140 5.41 8.60 -1.65
N TRP A 141 5.79 8.51 -0.39
CA TRP A 141 6.41 7.33 0.20
C TRP A 141 5.36 6.27 0.48
N SER A 142 5.66 4.99 0.28
CA SER A 142 4.69 3.90 0.46
C SER A 142 5.28 2.75 1.27
N LEU A 143 4.55 2.24 2.25
CA LEU A 143 4.99 1.05 3.01
C LEU A 143 4.80 -0.21 2.17
N ALA A 144 5.84 -1.05 2.10
CA ALA A 144 5.83 -2.27 1.29
C ALA A 144 6.43 -3.45 2.05
N ALA A 145 5.83 -4.63 1.89
CA ALA A 145 6.24 -5.83 2.62
C ALA A 145 7.64 -6.30 2.18
N HIS A 146 8.57 -6.44 3.13
CA HIS A 146 9.96 -6.78 2.83
C HIS A 146 10.14 -8.14 2.13
N ASP A 147 9.35 -9.13 2.55
CA ASP A 147 9.31 -10.51 2.04
C ASP A 147 8.78 -10.63 0.60
N ILE A 148 8.20 -9.55 0.05
CA ILE A 148 7.66 -9.49 -1.31
C ILE A 148 8.49 -8.54 -2.18
N CYS A 149 8.67 -7.29 -1.71
CA CYS A 149 9.30 -6.24 -2.49
C CYS A 149 10.83 -6.19 -2.34
N PHE A 150 11.37 -6.70 -1.24
CA PHE A 150 12.79 -6.54 -0.89
C PHE A 150 13.46 -7.90 -0.71
N THR A 151 13.33 -8.75 -1.74
CA THR A 151 13.81 -10.14 -1.71
C THR A 151 15.24 -10.31 -2.22
N ASN A 152 15.80 -9.28 -2.86
CA ASN A 152 17.21 -9.20 -3.27
C ASN A 152 17.62 -7.74 -3.52
N VAL A 153 18.90 -7.52 -3.84
CA VAL A 153 19.48 -6.18 -4.02
C VAL A 153 18.87 -5.39 -5.18
N TRP A 154 18.56 -6.06 -6.30
CA TRP A 154 18.00 -5.40 -7.49
C TRP A 154 16.56 -4.98 -7.27
N HIS A 155 15.76 -5.86 -6.66
CA HIS A 155 14.39 -5.54 -6.25
C HIS A 155 14.40 -4.38 -5.25
N SER A 156 15.31 -4.43 -4.27
CA SER A 156 15.43 -3.37 -3.26
C SER A 156 15.71 -2.03 -3.89
N TYR A 157 16.67 -1.93 -4.83
CA TYR A 157 16.91 -0.68 -5.55
C TYR A 157 15.68 -0.20 -6.34
N PHE A 158 15.00 -1.09 -7.06
CA PHE A 158 13.80 -0.72 -7.82
C PHE A 158 12.71 -0.13 -6.93
N PHE A 159 12.36 -0.81 -5.83
CA PHE A 159 11.34 -0.34 -4.89
C PHE A 159 11.79 0.90 -4.12
N MET A 160 13.07 1.03 -3.76
CA MET A 160 13.61 2.26 -3.18
C MET A 160 13.48 3.46 -4.13
N LEU A 161 13.72 3.28 -5.43
CA LEU A 161 13.54 4.34 -6.44
C LEU A 161 12.06 4.73 -6.58
N GLY A 162 11.16 3.77 -6.39
CA GLY A 162 9.71 3.99 -6.24
C GLY A 162 9.28 4.50 -4.85
N LYS A 163 10.21 4.97 -4.00
CA LYS A 163 9.97 5.46 -2.62
C LYS A 163 9.19 4.46 -1.75
N CYS A 164 9.35 3.17 -2.00
CA CYS A 164 8.81 2.14 -1.13
C CYS A 164 9.73 1.92 0.07
N ILE A 165 9.15 1.70 1.24
CA ILE A 165 9.83 1.55 2.52
C ILE A 165 9.59 0.11 3.02
N PRO A 166 10.66 -0.68 3.28
CA PRO A 166 10.52 -2.07 3.68
C PRO A 166 9.90 -2.18 5.07
N THR A 167 8.76 -2.86 5.17
CA THR A 167 8.03 -3.10 6.42
C THR A 167 8.07 -4.58 6.77
N ILE A 168 8.34 -4.88 8.04
CA ILE A 168 8.40 -6.25 8.56
C ILE A 168 7.06 -6.60 9.19
N ARG A 169 6.41 -7.63 8.65
CA ARG A 169 5.15 -8.14 9.18
C ARG A 169 5.42 -8.86 10.50
N GLY A 170 4.61 -8.58 11.51
CA GLY A 170 4.76 -9.18 12.84
C GLY A 170 5.68 -8.41 13.79
N ASP A 171 6.46 -7.44 13.30
CA ASP A 171 7.41 -6.65 14.11
C ASP A 171 6.75 -5.49 14.88
N GLY A 172 5.42 -5.46 14.90
CA GLY A 172 4.65 -4.41 15.58
C GLY A 172 4.75 -3.03 14.92
N VAL A 173 4.32 -2.00 15.66
CA VAL A 173 4.27 -0.61 15.17
C VAL A 173 5.57 0.17 15.41
N TYR A 174 6.44 -0.33 16.30
CA TYR A 174 7.70 0.31 16.69
C TYR A 174 8.86 -0.26 15.87
N GLN A 175 8.73 -0.20 14.55
CA GLN A 175 9.73 -0.63 13.60
C GLN A 175 10.29 0.57 12.82
N GLU A 176 11.49 0.38 12.28
CA GLU A 176 12.25 1.45 11.66
C GLU A 176 11.54 2.07 10.44
N ALA A 177 10.75 1.28 9.72
CA ALA A 177 9.91 1.75 8.62
C ALA A 177 8.92 2.84 9.05
N ILE A 178 8.27 2.65 10.22
CA ILE A 178 7.29 3.60 10.75
C ILE A 178 7.99 4.85 11.27
N ASN A 179 9.13 4.71 11.94
CA ASN A 179 9.97 5.83 12.37
C ASN A 179 10.37 6.72 11.18
N PHE A 180 10.85 6.08 10.10
CA PHE A 180 11.21 6.79 8.88
C PHE A 180 10.01 7.49 8.23
N CYS A 181 8.82 6.89 8.24
CA CYS A 181 7.60 7.57 7.79
C CYS A 181 7.28 8.81 8.64
N ILE A 182 7.40 8.74 9.97
CA ILE A 182 7.20 9.89 10.87
C ILE A 182 8.20 11.00 10.55
N GLU A 183 9.47 10.67 10.30
CA GLU A 183 10.48 11.64 9.84
C GLU A 183 10.05 12.34 8.53
N LYS A 184 9.52 11.58 7.57
CA LYS A 184 9.00 12.16 6.31
C LYS A 184 7.79 13.06 6.55
N LEU A 185 6.85 12.64 7.39
CA LEU A 185 5.71 13.48 7.76
C LEU A 185 6.17 14.78 8.44
N GLY A 186 7.20 14.72 9.29
CA GLY A 186 7.83 15.92 9.88
C GLY A 186 8.40 16.90 8.86
N CYS A 187 8.80 16.42 7.68
CA CYS A 187 9.23 17.26 6.55
C CYS A 187 8.06 17.79 5.69
N GLY A 188 6.80 17.49 6.03
CA GLY A 188 5.64 17.82 5.23
C GLY A 188 5.45 16.93 3.99
N ASP A 189 6.16 15.80 3.91
CA ASP A 189 6.04 14.86 2.79
C ASP A 189 4.67 14.16 2.79
N TRP A 190 4.46 13.38 1.72
CA TRP A 190 3.29 12.53 1.53
C TRP A 190 3.64 11.07 1.81
N VAL A 191 2.86 10.41 2.67
CA VAL A 191 2.93 8.95 2.93
C VAL A 191 1.62 8.27 2.51
N HIS A 192 1.73 7.13 1.84
CA HIS A 192 0.62 6.24 1.53
C HIS A 192 0.70 4.95 2.33
N VAL A 193 -0.45 4.49 2.81
CA VAL A 193 -0.56 3.31 3.66
C VAL A 193 -1.73 2.45 3.20
N PHE A 194 -1.49 1.16 3.08
CA PHE A 194 -2.50 0.12 3.02
C PHE A 194 -2.69 -0.48 4.42
N PRO A 195 -3.59 0.06 5.26
CA PRO A 195 -3.68 -0.33 6.66
C PRO A 195 -4.12 -1.79 6.86
N GLU A 196 -4.61 -2.50 5.84
CA GLU A 196 -4.86 -3.95 5.88
C GLU A 196 -3.56 -4.77 6.09
N GLY A 197 -2.41 -4.23 5.68
CA GLY A 197 -1.07 -4.82 5.85
C GLY A 197 -0.75 -6.01 4.94
N LYS A 198 -1.70 -6.41 4.09
CA LYS A 198 -1.56 -7.44 3.05
C LYS A 198 -2.61 -7.21 1.96
N VAL A 199 -2.41 -7.83 0.80
CA VAL A 199 -3.45 -7.91 -0.22
C VAL A 199 -4.63 -8.74 0.31
N ASN A 200 -5.81 -8.15 0.33
CA ASN A 200 -7.08 -8.72 0.71
C ASN A 200 -7.76 -9.42 -0.48
N MET A 201 -7.25 -10.61 -0.83
CA MET A 201 -7.71 -11.37 -2.00
C MET A 201 -9.19 -11.76 -1.92
N PHE A 202 -9.70 -12.02 -0.71
CA PHE A 202 -11.07 -12.49 -0.49
C PHE A 202 -12.05 -11.36 -0.13
N LYS A 203 -11.59 -10.11 -0.11
CA LYS A 203 -12.40 -8.92 0.20
C LYS A 203 -13.09 -9.03 1.57
N GLU A 204 -12.43 -9.71 2.49
CA GLU A 204 -12.90 -9.94 3.86
C GLU A 204 -12.86 -8.64 4.66
N ASN A 205 -13.65 -8.58 5.73
CA ASN A 205 -13.49 -7.50 6.70
C ASN A 205 -12.22 -7.75 7.53
N ILE A 206 -11.12 -7.10 7.15
CA ILE A 206 -9.82 -7.23 7.82
C ILE A 206 -9.64 -6.06 8.78
N ARG A 207 -9.36 -6.37 10.05
CA ARG A 207 -8.94 -5.36 11.03
C ARG A 207 -7.69 -4.62 10.54
N LEU A 208 -7.79 -3.29 10.49
CA LEU A 208 -6.68 -2.40 10.16
C LEU A 208 -5.54 -2.48 11.19
N LYS A 209 -4.31 -2.40 10.69
CA LYS A 209 -3.08 -2.38 11.49
C LYS A 209 -2.89 -1.00 12.10
N TRP A 210 -2.61 -0.97 13.40
CA TRP A 210 -2.44 0.25 14.20
C TRP A 210 -1.25 1.15 13.82
N GLY A 211 -0.41 0.74 12.87
CA GLY A 211 0.69 1.58 12.37
C GLY A 211 0.17 2.92 11.83
N ILE A 212 -1.01 2.94 11.21
CA ILE A 212 -1.62 4.19 10.73
C ILE A 212 -1.98 5.15 11.87
N GLY A 213 -2.54 4.64 12.96
CA GLY A 213 -2.81 5.44 14.15
C GLY A 213 -1.54 6.04 14.74
N ARG A 214 -0.44 5.26 14.75
CA ARG A 214 0.87 5.75 15.22
C ARG A 214 1.40 6.87 14.33
N LEU A 215 1.32 6.72 13.01
CA LEU A 215 1.78 7.73 12.05
C LEU A 215 1.08 9.08 12.25
N ILE A 216 -0.22 9.08 12.53
CA ILE A 216 -1.00 10.31 12.75
C ILE A 216 -0.69 10.88 14.13
N MET A 217 -0.70 10.04 15.17
CA MET A 217 -0.48 10.45 16.57
C MET A 217 0.90 11.05 16.80
N GLU A 218 1.95 10.43 16.24
CA GLU A 218 3.35 10.86 16.42
C GLU A 218 3.81 11.81 15.31
N SER A 219 2.94 12.21 14.38
CA SER A 219 3.30 13.21 13.38
C SER A 219 3.56 14.55 14.06
N PRO A 220 4.70 15.24 13.80
CA PRO A 220 4.98 16.54 14.41
C PRO A 220 3.95 17.62 14.06
N VAL A 221 3.30 17.49 12.90
CA VAL A 221 2.23 18.36 12.43
C VAL A 221 1.06 17.45 12.04
N MET A 222 -0.16 17.79 12.47
CA MET A 222 -1.37 17.02 12.13
C MET A 222 -1.47 16.83 10.60
N PRO A 223 -1.37 15.60 10.09
CA PRO A 223 -1.46 15.36 8.66
C PRO A 223 -2.88 15.57 8.15
N LEU A 224 -2.99 16.04 6.91
CA LEU A 224 -4.22 15.87 6.14
C LEU A 224 -4.35 14.37 5.81
N VAL A 225 -5.46 13.72 6.17
CA VAL A 225 -5.66 12.28 5.91
C VAL A 225 -6.77 12.09 4.88
N VAL A 226 -6.45 11.56 3.70
CA VAL A 226 -7.40 11.33 2.61
C VAL A 226 -7.64 9.83 2.43
N PRO A 227 -8.85 9.32 2.69
CA PRO A 227 -9.20 7.93 2.42
C PRO A 227 -9.48 7.73 0.93
N ILE A 228 -9.13 6.55 0.42
CA ILE A 228 -9.32 6.14 -0.97
C ILE A 228 -9.92 4.75 -0.94
N TYR A 229 -10.91 4.50 -1.78
CA TYR A 229 -11.42 3.15 -2.00
C TYR A 229 -11.45 2.84 -3.48
N HIS A 230 -11.03 1.63 -3.85
CA HIS A 230 -11.02 1.19 -5.24
C HIS A 230 -11.57 -0.23 -5.41
N ILE A 231 -12.14 -0.48 -6.58
CA ILE A 231 -12.70 -1.78 -7.00
C ILE A 231 -12.18 -2.07 -8.42
N GLY A 232 -11.77 -3.32 -8.67
CA GLY A 232 -11.40 -3.82 -10.01
C GLY A 232 -9.90 -3.87 -10.33
N MET A 233 -9.03 -3.42 -9.43
CA MET A 233 -7.57 -3.52 -9.63
C MET A 233 -7.10 -4.99 -9.66
N ASP A 234 -7.75 -5.86 -8.88
CA ASP A 234 -7.57 -7.32 -8.87
C ASP A 234 -8.01 -7.99 -10.17
N GLU A 235 -8.89 -7.35 -10.95
CA GLU A 235 -9.24 -7.85 -12.28
C GLU A 235 -8.18 -7.49 -13.34
N ILE A 236 -7.51 -6.34 -13.16
CA ILE A 236 -6.39 -5.92 -14.02
C ILE A 236 -5.18 -6.81 -13.75
N LEU A 237 -4.75 -6.94 -12.49
CA LEU A 237 -3.68 -7.85 -12.11
C LEU A 237 -4.21 -8.83 -11.05
N PRO A 238 -4.61 -10.04 -11.46
CA PRO A 238 -5.05 -11.09 -10.56
C PRO A 238 -3.97 -11.48 -9.55
N ASN A 239 -4.39 -11.87 -8.35
CA ASN A 239 -3.51 -12.35 -7.28
C ASN A 239 -3.15 -13.84 -7.40
N GLU A 240 -3.40 -14.44 -8.57
CA GLU A 240 -3.13 -15.85 -8.83
C GLU A 240 -2.28 -16.02 -10.10
N PRO A 241 -1.39 -17.03 -10.16
CA PRO A 241 -0.66 -17.36 -11.38
C PRO A 241 -1.60 -17.79 -12.52
N PRO A 242 -1.28 -17.45 -13.78
CA PRO A 242 -0.18 -16.60 -14.22
C PRO A 242 -0.49 -15.11 -13.96
N TYR A 243 0.44 -14.43 -13.30
CA TYR A 243 0.31 -13.02 -12.95
C TYR A 243 0.51 -12.13 -14.18
N MET A 244 -0.57 -11.88 -14.89
CA MET A 244 -0.56 -11.12 -16.14
C MET A 244 -1.57 -9.98 -16.09
N ILE A 245 -1.17 -8.84 -16.65
CA ILE A 245 -2.03 -7.68 -16.78
C ILE A 245 -3.11 -7.97 -17.83
N ARG A 246 -4.36 -7.75 -17.46
CA ARG A 246 -5.54 -7.91 -18.31
C ARG A 246 -6.03 -6.55 -18.80
N ALA A 247 -6.61 -6.56 -19.99
CA ALA A 247 -7.27 -5.41 -20.62
C ALA A 247 -8.79 -5.58 -20.61
N GLY A 248 -9.52 -4.50 -20.88
CA GLY A 248 -10.99 -4.48 -20.97
C GLY A 248 -11.70 -4.63 -19.62
N LYS A 249 -11.00 -4.44 -18.51
CA LYS A 249 -11.54 -4.50 -17.15
C LYS A 249 -12.05 -3.14 -16.70
N ARG A 250 -12.95 -3.15 -15.72
CA ARG A 250 -13.55 -1.96 -15.14
C ARG A 250 -12.88 -1.67 -13.80
N VAL A 251 -12.48 -0.42 -13.59
CA VAL A 251 -11.98 0.07 -12.31
C VAL A 251 -12.80 1.26 -11.87
N THR A 252 -13.17 1.27 -10.60
CA THR A 252 -13.81 2.41 -9.96
C THR A 252 -12.93 2.84 -8.80
N LEU A 253 -12.59 4.11 -8.73
CA LEU A 253 -11.80 4.68 -7.65
C LEU A 253 -12.48 5.93 -7.11
N CYS A 254 -12.61 6.03 -5.79
CA CYS A 254 -13.16 7.18 -5.11
C CYS A 254 -12.13 7.76 -4.15
N TYR A 255 -11.88 9.06 -4.27
CA TYR A 255 -11.25 9.83 -3.21
C TYR A 255 -12.33 10.29 -2.21
N GLY A 256 -12.15 9.96 -0.94
CA GLY A 256 -13.02 10.45 0.14
C GLY A 256 -12.58 11.83 0.64
N GLU A 257 -13.48 12.51 1.32
CA GLU A 257 -13.17 13.77 2.00
C GLU A 257 -12.09 13.57 3.07
N PRO A 258 -11.23 14.57 3.32
CA PRO A 258 -10.25 14.47 4.38
C PRO A 258 -10.89 14.21 5.75
N ILE A 259 -10.33 13.26 6.50
CA ILE A 259 -10.85 12.88 7.82
C ILE A 259 -10.45 13.95 8.84
N ASP A 260 -11.45 14.48 9.55
CA ASP A 260 -11.22 15.36 10.69
C ASP A 260 -11.04 14.55 11.97
N PHE A 261 -9.90 14.73 12.63
CA PHE A 261 -9.58 14.12 13.92
C PHE A 261 -9.61 15.14 15.08
N GLY A 262 -9.89 16.42 14.79
CA GLY A 262 -9.68 17.53 15.73
C GLY A 262 -10.42 17.32 17.06
N ASP A 263 -11.73 17.11 17.01
CA ASP A 263 -12.54 16.99 18.22
C ASP A 263 -12.30 15.66 18.95
N MET A 264 -12.20 14.56 18.21
CA MET A 264 -11.82 13.24 18.76
C MET A 264 -10.51 13.30 19.55
N LEU A 265 -9.48 13.95 19.01
CA LEU A 265 -8.18 14.05 19.69
C LEU A 265 -8.22 15.00 20.88
N LYS A 266 -9.06 16.04 20.87
CA LYS A 266 -9.27 16.90 22.05
C LYS A 266 -9.96 16.12 23.17
N GLU A 267 -10.98 15.34 22.85
CA GLU A 267 -11.72 14.50 23.81
C GLU A 267 -10.79 13.46 24.44
N LEU A 268 -10.03 12.72 23.63
CA LEU A 268 -9.06 11.73 24.12
C LEU A 268 -8.00 12.34 25.03
N ARG A 269 -7.51 13.55 24.69
CA ARG A 269 -6.58 14.28 25.57
C ARG A 269 -7.21 14.71 26.88
N THR A 270 -8.46 15.17 26.84
CA THR A 270 -9.20 15.60 28.04
C THR A 270 -9.48 14.42 28.97
N ALA A 271 -9.68 13.22 28.40
CA ALA A 271 -9.89 11.99 29.13
C ALA A 271 -8.58 11.30 29.59
N ASP A 272 -7.41 11.91 29.36
CA ASP A 272 -6.08 11.32 29.65
C ASP A 272 -5.91 9.91 29.05
N ALA A 273 -6.42 9.70 27.82
CA ALA A 273 -6.36 8.42 27.15
C ALA A 273 -4.92 7.99 26.87
N SER A 274 -4.61 6.72 27.09
CA SER A 274 -3.29 6.15 26.80
C SER A 274 -2.95 6.21 25.31
N GLU A 275 -1.66 6.08 24.98
CA GLU A 275 -1.21 5.99 23.59
C GLU A 275 -1.90 4.85 22.81
N ILE A 276 -2.19 3.74 23.49
CA ILE A 276 -2.84 2.58 22.87
C ILE A 276 -4.29 2.90 22.54
N GLU A 277 -5.03 3.50 23.49
CA GLU A 277 -6.42 3.92 23.29
C GLU A 277 -6.52 4.95 22.18
N THR A 278 -5.65 5.96 22.19
CA THR A 278 -5.59 7.00 21.15
C THR A 278 -5.33 6.39 19.78
N ARG A 279 -4.32 5.52 19.67
CA ARG A 279 -3.96 4.85 18.41
C ARG A 279 -5.08 3.96 17.88
N LYS A 280 -5.75 3.24 18.77
CA LYS A 280 -6.91 2.42 18.44
C LYS A 280 -8.05 3.32 17.92
N ALA A 281 -8.42 4.37 18.64
CA ALA A 281 -9.50 5.29 18.26
C ALA A 281 -9.26 5.93 16.87
N ILE A 282 -8.04 6.42 16.61
CA ILE A 282 -7.67 6.95 15.29
C ILE A 282 -7.82 5.87 14.20
N THR A 283 -7.36 4.64 14.47
CA THR A 283 -7.42 3.55 13.49
C THR A 283 -8.86 3.13 13.22
N ASP A 284 -9.70 3.05 14.25
CA ASP A 284 -11.12 2.71 14.13
C ASP A 284 -11.88 3.79 13.36
N ARG A 285 -11.57 5.08 13.59
CA ARG A 285 -12.15 6.18 12.81
C ARG A 285 -11.83 6.09 11.32
N ILE A 286 -10.62 5.66 10.99
CA ILE A 286 -10.21 5.44 9.60
C ILE A 286 -10.95 4.24 9.00
N ASP A 287 -11.14 3.18 9.78
CA ASP A 287 -11.89 2.00 9.36
C ASP A 287 -13.35 2.35 9.04
N GLU A 288 -14.00 3.12 9.91
CA GLU A 288 -15.36 3.65 9.68
C GLU A 288 -15.46 4.42 8.36
N GLU A 289 -14.54 5.35 8.11
CA GLU A 289 -14.55 6.15 6.88
C GLU A 289 -14.22 5.32 5.63
N LEU A 290 -13.32 4.33 5.73
CA LEU A 290 -13.05 3.41 4.63
C LEU A 290 -14.25 2.51 4.34
N MET A 291 -14.97 2.04 5.36
CA MET A 291 -16.19 1.25 5.21
C MET A 291 -17.35 2.06 4.64
N ARG A 292 -17.48 3.33 5.03
CA ARG A 292 -18.43 4.26 4.40
C ARG A 292 -18.09 4.48 2.93
N LEU A 293 -16.81 4.73 2.62
CA LEU A 293 -16.33 4.94 1.26
C LEU A 293 -16.44 3.67 0.39
N LYS A 294 -16.29 2.48 1.00
CA LYS A 294 -16.55 1.19 0.36
C LYS A 294 -17.97 1.11 -0.19
N THR A 295 -18.98 1.33 0.66
CA THR A 295 -20.40 1.25 0.25
C THR A 295 -20.71 2.21 -0.90
N ILE A 296 -20.18 3.43 -0.83
CA ILE A 296 -20.32 4.43 -1.92
C ILE A 296 -19.66 3.92 -3.21
N THR A 297 -18.44 3.40 -3.11
CA THR A 297 -17.67 2.94 -4.27
C THR A 297 -18.30 1.71 -4.92
N GLU A 298 -18.86 0.79 -4.13
CA GLU A 298 -19.58 -0.40 -4.61
C GLU A 298 -20.82 0.00 -5.42
N ASP A 299 -21.64 0.92 -4.91
CA ASP A 299 -22.82 1.43 -5.63
C ASP A 299 -22.42 2.12 -6.95
N LEU A 300 -21.39 2.96 -6.91
CA LEU A 300 -20.87 3.62 -8.12
C LEU A 300 -20.30 2.63 -9.12
N HIS A 301 -19.63 1.57 -8.66
CA HIS A 301 -19.06 0.55 -9.54
C HIS A 301 -20.14 -0.23 -10.29
N VAL A 302 -21.25 -0.56 -9.62
CA VAL A 302 -22.39 -1.25 -10.25
C VAL A 302 -23.03 -0.39 -11.34
N ARG A 303 -23.12 0.93 -11.12
CA ARG A 303 -23.78 1.88 -12.04
C ARG A 303 -22.91 2.33 -13.24
N SER A 304 -21.60 2.08 -13.21
CA SER A 304 -20.61 2.64 -14.17
C SER A 304 -20.22 1.76 -15.35
#